data_AF-A0A848LIA7-F1
#
_entry.id   AF-A0A848LIA7-F1
#
_cell.length_a   1.000
_cell.length_b   1.000
_cell.length_c   1.000
_cell.angle_alpha   90.00
_cell.angle_beta   90.00
_cell.angle_gamma   90.00
#
_symmetry.space_group_name_H-M   'P 1'
#
loop_
_entity.id
_entity.type
_entity.pdbx_description
1 polymer ?
#
loop_
_entity_poly.entity_id
_entity_poly.type
_entity_poly.pdbx_seq_one_letter_code
_entity_poly.pdbx_strand_id
1 'polypeptide(L)'
;MLGQGCGKTVLARGPCAEVTRCTCGHIHLALGPVTIRVEEEVLRAIGMTLLEAIQQLGPRAHASEDEVAPAVPGGLVTTGGWKQ
;
A
#
# COMPACT_ATOMS: atom_id res chain seq x y z
N MET A 1 33.68 24.68 -19.80
CA MET A 1 33.47 23.86 -18.58
C MET A 1 32.04 23.35 -18.61
N LEU A 2 31.81 22.14 -19.10
CA LEU A 2 30.50 21.47 -19.09
C LEU A 2 30.61 20.35 -18.07
N GLY A 3 29.87 20.49 -16.96
CA GLY A 3 29.95 19.60 -15.80
C GLY A 3 29.82 18.14 -16.22
N GLN A 4 30.77 17.33 -15.75
CA GLN A 4 30.73 15.87 -15.85
C GLN A 4 29.38 15.41 -15.29
N GLY A 5 28.46 15.06 -16.18
CA GLY A 5 27.16 14.57 -15.79
C GLY A 5 27.34 13.32 -14.95
N CYS A 6 26.88 13.35 -13.70
CA CYS A 6 26.77 12.15 -12.88
C CYS A 6 26.05 11.08 -13.73
N GLY A 7 26.71 9.95 -13.96
CA GLY A 7 26.11 8.83 -14.67
C GLY A 7 24.86 8.40 -13.92
N LYS A 8 23.76 8.21 -14.65
CA LYS A 8 22.45 7.88 -14.09
C LYS A 8 22.00 6.54 -14.67
N THR A 9 21.71 5.60 -13.79
CA THR A 9 21.16 4.30 -14.17
C THR A 9 19.72 4.23 -13.66
N VAL A 10 18.76 4.11 -14.57
CA VAL A 10 17.35 3.92 -14.20
C VAL A 10 17.20 2.52 -13.59
N LEU A 11 16.70 2.45 -12.36
CA LEU A 11 16.42 1.19 -11.65
C LEU A 11 14.99 0.72 -11.89
N ALA A 12 14.03 1.66 -11.92
CA ALA A 12 12.62 1.39 -12.17
C ALA A 12 11.94 2.60 -12.81
N ARG A 13 10.96 2.35 -13.68
CA ARG A 13 10.14 3.39 -14.31
C ARG A 13 8.69 2.93 -14.36
N GLY A 14 7.78 3.80 -13.95
CA GLY A 14 6.34 3.64 -14.06
C GLY A 14 5.70 4.87 -14.71
N PRO A 15 4.35 4.90 -14.80
CA PRO A 15 3.63 5.99 -15.47
C PRO A 15 3.83 7.36 -14.84
N CYS A 16 3.99 7.41 -13.51
CA CYS A 16 4.07 8.67 -12.74
C CYS A 16 5.39 8.82 -11.98
N ALA A 17 6.28 7.83 -12.05
CA ALA A 17 7.48 7.79 -11.23
C ALA A 17 8.68 7.16 -11.95
N GLU A 18 9.88 7.61 -11.60
CA GLU A 18 11.15 7.01 -12.01
C GLU A 18 12.12 6.97 -10.82
N VAL A 19 12.83 5.85 -10.67
CA VAL A 19 13.88 5.67 -9.68
C VAL A 19 15.20 5.49 -10.40
N THR A 20 16.18 6.33 -10.09
CA THR A 20 17.47 6.36 -10.79
C THR A 20 18.62 6.39 -9.79
N ARG A 21 19.60 5.50 -9.96
CA ARG A 21 20.86 5.50 -9.21
C ARG A 21 21.87 6.43 -9.89
N CYS A 22 22.35 7.42 -9.17
CA CYS A 22 23.40 8.31 -9.66
C CYS A 22 24.77 7.80 -9.20
N THR A 23 25.81 7.95 -10.02
CA THR A 23 27.21 7.66 -9.63
C THR A 23 27.71 8.51 -8.45
N CYS A 24 26.99 9.57 -8.05
CA CYS A 24 27.26 10.37 -6.86
C CYS A 24 26.78 9.71 -5.55
N GLY A 25 26.36 8.44 -5.59
CA GLY A 25 25.96 7.66 -4.43
C GLY A 25 24.52 7.87 -3.96
N HIS A 26 23.76 8.76 -4.61
CA HIS A 26 22.37 9.05 -4.24
C HIS A 26 21.39 8.37 -5.20
N ILE A 27 20.21 8.06 -4.68
CA ILE A 27 19.05 7.67 -5.48
C ILE A 27 18.19 8.91 -5.75
N HIS A 28 17.76 9.05 -6.99
CA HIS A 28 16.82 10.07 -7.43
C HIS A 28 15.46 9.41 -7.61
N LEU A 29 14.48 9.82 -6.81
CA LEU A 29 13.08 9.43 -6.97
C LEU A 29 12.33 10.62 -7.59
N ALA A 30 11.98 10.49 -8.87
CA ALA A 30 11.14 11.43 -9.58
C ALA A 30 9.67 10.98 -9.49
N LEU A 31 8.78 11.91 -9.12
CA LEU A 31 7.33 11.78 -8.97
C LEU A 31 6.69 12.95 -9.71
N GLY A 32 6.34 12.74 -10.98
CA GLY A 32 5.88 13.82 -11.87
C GLY A 32 6.89 14.99 -11.93
N PRO A 33 6.51 16.23 -11.53
CA PRO A 33 7.41 17.38 -11.55
C PRO A 33 8.40 17.43 -10.39
N VAL A 34 8.23 16.58 -9.37
CA VAL A 34 9.05 16.59 -8.15
C VAL A 34 10.14 15.53 -8.26
N THR A 35 11.38 15.88 -7.91
CA THR A 35 12.46 14.90 -7.75
C THR A 35 13.12 15.08 -6.39
N ILE A 36 13.17 14.01 -5.61
CA ILE A 36 13.90 13.99 -4.34
C ILE A 36 15.17 13.15 -4.47
N ARG A 37 16.23 13.61 -3.82
CA ARG A 37 17.48 12.86 -3.67
C ARG A 37 17.48 12.22 -2.29
N VAL A 38 17.66 10.91 -2.27
CA VAL A 38 17.63 10.12 -1.04
C VAL A 38 18.77 9.12 -1.02
N GLU A 39 19.15 8.69 0.18
CA GLU A 39 20.01 7.53 0.36
C GLU A 39 19.23 6.24 0.07
N GLU A 40 19.95 5.16 -0.20
CA GLU A 40 19.36 3.85 -0.52
C GLU A 40 18.48 3.32 0.62
N GLU A 41 18.93 3.48 1.86
CA GLU A 41 18.18 3.05 3.05
C GLU A 41 16.90 3.86 3.26
N VAL A 42 16.95 5.16 3.01
CA VAL A 42 15.78 6.03 3.07
C VAL A 42 14.74 5.64 2.01
N LEU A 43 15.18 5.28 0.79
CA LEU A 43 14.28 4.77 -0.24
C LEU A 43 13.58 3.48 0.19
N ARG A 44 14.31 2.54 0.82
CA ARG A 44 13.72 1.30 1.34
C ARG A 44 12.64 1.60 2.39
N ALA A 45 12.94 2.48 3.35
CA ALA A 45 11.99 2.90 4.37
C ALA A 45 10.73 3.52 3.76
N ILE A 46 10.88 4.43 2.79
CA ILE A 46 9.75 5.00 2.03
C ILE A 46 8.92 3.90 1.38
N GLY A 47 9.56 2.93 0.73
CA GLY A 47 8.88 1.81 0.08
C GLY A 47 8.03 0.99 1.06
N MET A 48 8.55 0.69 2.24
CA MET A 48 7.83 -0.01 3.30
C MET A 48 6.61 0.79 3.78
N THR A 49 6.79 2.08 4.06
CA THR A 49 5.68 2.96 4.49
C THR A 49 4.58 3.07 3.43
N LEU A 50 4.95 3.17 2.14
CA LEU A 50 3.97 3.20 1.06
C LEU A 50 3.22 1.88 0.93
N LEU A 51 3.91 0.74 1.10
CA LEU A 51 3.27 -0.58 1.08
C LEU A 51 2.25 -0.73 2.20
N GLU A 52 2.61 -0.31 3.43
CA GLU A 52 1.69 -0.30 4.57
C GLU A 52 0.46 0.59 4.30
N ALA A 53 0.68 1.79 3.74
CA ALA A 53 -0.43 2.68 3.37
C ALA A 53 -1.35 2.04 2.33
N ILE A 54 -0.80 1.38 1.30
CA ILE A 54 -1.58 0.68 0.28
C ILE A 54 -2.45 -0.43 0.90
N GLN A 55 -1.92 -1.17 1.87
CA GLN A 55 -2.68 -2.22 2.55
C GLN A 55 -3.87 -1.65 3.33
N GLN A 56 -3.71 -0.46 3.95
CA GLN A 56 -4.80 0.23 4.65
C GLN A 56 -5.84 0.85 3.72
N LEU A 57 -5.41 1.25 2.51
CA LEU A 57 -6.29 1.73 1.44
C LEU A 57 -7.05 0.60 0.73
N GLY A 58 -6.80 -0.67 1.10
CA GLY A 58 -7.56 -1.83 0.64
C GLY A 58 -9.07 -1.63 0.85
N PRO A 59 -9.92 -2.49 0.25
CA PRO A 59 -11.36 -2.31 0.31
C PRO A 59 -11.74 -2.11 1.76
N ARG A 60 -12.29 -0.93 2.11
CA ARG A 60 -13.12 -0.81 3.29
C ARG A 60 -14.13 -1.93 3.11
N ALA A 61 -13.97 -3.02 3.85
CA ALA A 61 -15.08 -3.90 4.08
C ALA A 61 -16.19 -2.94 4.48
N HIS A 62 -17.23 -2.86 3.65
CA HIS A 62 -18.47 -2.28 4.08
C HIS A 62 -18.71 -2.99 5.41
N ALA A 63 -18.50 -2.27 6.51
CA ALA A 63 -19.08 -2.64 7.77
C ALA A 63 -20.56 -2.59 7.44
N SER A 64 -21.08 -3.75 7.04
CA SER A 64 -22.48 -4.05 7.09
C SER A 64 -22.86 -3.73 8.51
N GLU A 65 -23.40 -2.54 8.69
CA GLU A 65 -24.39 -2.22 9.69
C GLU A 65 -25.56 -3.19 9.49
N ASP A 66 -25.33 -4.46 9.85
CA ASP A 66 -26.36 -5.43 10.18
C ASP A 66 -26.08 -5.80 11.65
N GLU A 67 -26.49 -4.89 12.52
CA GLU A 67 -27.10 -5.24 13.81
C GLU A 67 -28.15 -6.36 13.53
N VAL A 68 -28.09 -7.56 14.12
CA VAL A 68 -28.76 -8.00 15.36
C VAL A 68 -28.55 -9.55 15.35
N ALA A 69 -28.01 -10.26 16.35
CA ALA A 69 -28.48 -10.47 17.72
C ALA A 69 -27.41 -11.24 18.55
N PRO A 70 -27.43 -11.14 19.89
CA PRO A 70 -26.55 -11.93 20.75
C PRO A 70 -27.00 -13.41 20.77
N ALA A 71 -26.07 -14.32 20.50
CA ALA A 71 -26.28 -15.75 20.65
C ALA A 71 -26.47 -16.11 22.13
N VAL A 72 -27.69 -16.47 22.52
CA VAL A 72 -28.00 -17.01 23.85
C VAL A 72 -27.64 -18.51 23.85
N PRO A 73 -26.91 -19.03 24.86
CA PRO A 73 -26.52 -20.43 24.90
C PRO A 73 -27.62 -21.31 25.51
N GLY A 74 -28.06 -22.33 24.75
CA GLY A 74 -28.78 -23.49 25.29
C GLY A 74 -30.31 -23.39 25.28
N GLY A 75 -30.97 -24.39 24.67
CA GLY A 75 -32.42 -24.55 24.75
C GLY A 75 -33.00 -25.46 23.66
N LEU A 76 -32.95 -26.77 23.90
CA LEU A 76 -33.65 -27.81 23.13
C LEU A 76 -35.17 -27.63 23.28
N VAL A 77 -35.93 -27.39 22.21
CA VAL A 77 -37.40 -27.57 22.22
C VAL A 77 -37.89 -28.10 20.86
N THR A 78 -38.53 -29.26 20.95
CA THR A 78 -39.28 -30.00 19.93
C THR A 78 -40.57 -29.22 19.60
N THR A 79 -41.16 -29.24 18.41
CA THR A 79 -42.02 -30.32 17.89
C THR A 79 -42.42 -29.96 16.45
N GLY A 80 -42.48 -30.97 15.60
CA GLY A 80 -43.08 -30.85 14.28
C GLY A 80 -44.62 -30.85 14.32
N GLY A 81 -45.21 -30.42 13.20
CA GLY A 81 -46.57 -30.82 12.82
C GLY A 81 -47.58 -29.69 12.72
N TRP A 82 -47.65 -29.02 11.56
CA TRP A 82 -48.93 -28.52 11.04
C TRP A 82 -48.91 -28.48 9.50
N LYS A 83 -49.63 -29.42 8.88
CA LYS A 83 -50.14 -29.30 7.51
C LYS A 83 -51.55 -29.89 7.48
N GLN A 84 -52.47 -29.02 7.04
CA GLN A 84 -53.89 -29.18 6.68
C GLN A 84 -54.88 -29.46 7.81
#